data_AF-A0A8T6A2A1-F1
#
_entry.id   AF-A0A8T6A2A1-F1
#
_cell.length_a   1.000
_cell.length_b   1.000
_cell.length_c   1.000
_cell.angle_alpha   90.00
_cell.angle_beta   90.00
_cell.angle_gamma   90.00
#
_symmetry.space_group_name_H-M   'P 1'
#
loop_
_entity.id
_entity.type
_entity.pdbx_description
1 polymer ?
#
loop_
_entity_poly.entity_id
_entity_poly.type
_entity_poly.pdbx_seq_one_letter_code
_entity_poly.pdbx_strand_id
1 'polypeptide(L)'
;TVTPQQVFDAVCHMRTTKLPDPKVNGNAGSFFKNPVVSAETAKALLAQFPTAPNYPQADGSVKLAAGWLIDQCQLKGMQMGGAAVHRQQALVLINEDNAKSEDVVQLAHYVRQKVGEKFNVWLEPEVRFIGASGEVSAVETIS
;
A
#
# COMPACT_ATOMS: atom_id res chain seq x y z
N THR A 1 11.25 29.50 16.28
CA THR A 1 9.87 29.03 16.01
C THR A 1 9.79 28.66 14.54
N VAL A 2 9.17 27.53 14.21
CA VAL A 2 9.00 27.10 12.81
C VAL A 2 7.80 27.84 12.21
N THR A 3 7.91 28.35 10.98
CA THR A 3 6.80 29.04 10.29
C THR A 3 5.91 28.04 9.53
N PRO A 4 4.64 28.39 9.25
CA PRO A 4 3.77 27.56 8.41
C PRO A 4 4.38 27.24 7.04
N GLN A 5 5.10 28.19 6.43
CA GLN A 5 5.78 27.99 5.15
C GLN A 5 6.89 26.94 5.25
N GLN A 6 7.69 26.96 6.32
CA GLN A 6 8.72 25.95 6.54
C GLN A 6 8.14 24.53 6.68
N VAL A 7 6.95 24.39 7.28
CA VAL A 7 6.24 23.11 7.35
C VAL A 7 5.75 22.71 5.96
N PHE A 8 5.16 23.62 5.20
CA PHE A 8 4.70 23.37 3.83
C PHE A 8 5.84 22.88 2.93
N ASP A 9 6.96 23.61 2.92
CA ASP A 9 8.12 23.29 2.09
C ASP A 9 8.70 21.91 2.45
N ALA A 10 8.78 21.59 3.74
CA ALA A 10 9.25 20.28 4.22
C ALA A 10 8.31 19.14 3.80
N VAL A 11 6.99 19.34 3.89
CA VAL A 11 5.98 18.36 3.44
C VAL A 11 6.08 18.15 1.93
N CYS A 12 6.16 19.21 1.14
CA CYS A 12 6.31 19.14 -0.31
C CYS A 12 7.60 18.40 -0.70
N HIS A 13 8.73 18.72 -0.05
CA HIS A 13 10.01 18.04 -0.29
C HIS A 13 9.94 16.54 0.02
N MET A 14 9.35 16.15 1.16
CA MET A 14 9.19 14.73 1.51
C MET A 14 8.27 13.99 0.53
N ARG A 15 7.20 14.64 0.05
CA ARG A 15 6.26 14.01 -0.89
C ARG A 15 6.89 13.82 -2.27
N THR A 16 7.56 14.85 -2.78
CA THR A 16 8.22 14.80 -4.10
C THR A 16 9.37 13.81 -4.17
N THR A 17 10.07 13.56 -3.06
CA THR A 17 11.17 12.58 -3.01
C THR A 17 10.69 11.14 -2.84
N LYS A 18 9.53 10.91 -2.21
CA LYS A 18 9.05 9.55 -1.87
C LYS A 18 7.98 9.04 -2.82
N LEU A 19 7.06 9.88 -3.26
CA LEU A 19 5.88 9.48 -4.03
C LEU A 19 6.17 9.59 -5.53
N PRO A 20 5.82 8.58 -6.35
CA PRO A 20 5.97 8.68 -7.81
C PRO A 20 5.03 9.75 -8.37
N ASP A 21 5.56 10.64 -9.21
CA ASP A 21 4.74 11.62 -9.94
C ASP A 21 3.89 10.87 -10.99
N PRO A 22 2.54 10.98 -10.94
CA PRO A 22 1.65 10.39 -11.93
C PRO A 22 1.96 10.79 -13.39
N LYS A 23 2.64 11.92 -13.61
CA LYS A 23 3.08 12.35 -14.95
C LYS A 23 4.27 11.55 -15.49
N VAL A 24 5.04 10.89 -14.63
CA VAL A 24 6.15 10.02 -15.02
C VAL A 24 5.65 8.59 -15.18
N ASN A 25 5.02 8.04 -14.13
CA ASN A 25 4.33 6.76 -14.17
C ASN A 25 2.95 6.92 -13.52
N GLY A 26 1.90 6.71 -14.31
CA GLY A 26 0.52 6.85 -13.86
C GLY A 26 0.26 6.01 -12.61
N ASN A 27 -0.31 6.61 -11.56
CA ASN A 27 -0.60 5.93 -10.31
C ASN A 27 -1.74 6.61 -9.55
N ALA A 28 -2.34 5.90 -8.60
CA ALA A 28 -3.42 6.40 -7.77
C ALA A 28 -2.99 6.63 -6.30
N GLY A 29 -1.70 6.89 -6.07
CA GLY A 29 -1.13 6.97 -4.74
C GLY A 29 -1.05 5.62 -4.04
N SER A 30 -1.24 5.60 -2.73
CA SER A 30 -1.26 4.37 -1.94
C SER A 30 -2.39 3.46 -2.43
N PHE A 31 -2.03 2.30 -2.96
CA PHE A 31 -3.01 1.36 -3.49
C PHE A 31 -3.80 0.66 -2.38
N PHE A 32 -3.13 0.34 -1.27
CA PHE A 32 -3.73 -0.30 -0.10
C PHE A 32 -3.81 0.66 1.08
N LYS A 33 -4.82 0.45 1.93
CA LYS A 33 -4.88 1.06 3.26
C LYS A 33 -3.81 0.45 4.16
N ASN A 34 -3.42 1.18 5.20
CA ASN A 34 -2.71 0.60 6.33
C ASN A 34 -3.70 -0.25 7.16
N PRO A 35 -3.50 -1.57 7.29
CA PRO A 35 -4.47 -2.44 7.95
C PRO A 35 -4.52 -2.13 9.45
N VAL A 36 -5.73 -2.12 9.99
CA VAL A 36 -5.99 -2.02 11.43
C VAL A 36 -6.38 -3.40 11.92
N VAL A 37 -5.61 -3.94 12.85
CA VAL A 37 -5.78 -5.31 13.37
C VAL A 37 -6.05 -5.28 14.87
N SER A 38 -6.57 -6.39 15.41
CA SER A 38 -6.79 -6.53 16.86
C SER A 38 -5.47 -6.49 17.63
N ALA A 39 -5.54 -6.18 18.93
CA ALA A 39 -4.37 -6.18 19.81
C ALA A 39 -3.68 -7.55 19.86
N GLU A 40 -4.45 -8.64 19.82
CA GLU A 40 -3.95 -10.01 19.83
C GLU A 40 -3.18 -10.32 18.55
N THR A 41 -3.75 -9.94 17.40
CA THR A 41 -3.12 -10.10 16.08
C THR A 41 -1.83 -9.32 16.00
N ALA A 42 -1.84 -8.05 16.45
CA ALA A 42 -0.66 -7.20 16.48
C ALA A 42 0.44 -7.76 17.39
N LYS A 43 0.07 -8.26 18.58
CA LYS A 43 1.01 -8.86 19.52
C LYS A 43 1.65 -10.12 18.93
N ALA A 44 0.86 -11.00 18.30
CA ALA A 44 1.37 -12.20 17.65
C ALA A 44 2.33 -11.86 16.50
N LEU A 45 1.98 -10.86 15.69
CA LEU A 45 2.82 -10.38 14.58
C LEU A 45 4.12 -9.76 15.10
N LEU A 46 4.07 -8.86 16.08
CA LEU A 46 5.24 -8.16 16.63
C LEU A 46 6.19 -9.10 17.39
N ALA A 47 5.69 -10.21 17.92
CA ALA A 47 6.55 -11.24 18.50
C ALA A 47 7.47 -11.90 17.45
N GLN A 48 6.97 -12.06 16.21
CA GLN A 48 7.75 -12.63 15.10
C GLN A 48 8.51 -11.56 14.30
N PHE A 49 7.93 -10.37 14.21
CA PHE A 49 8.42 -9.24 13.40
C PHE A 49 8.53 -7.97 14.27
N PRO A 50 9.49 -7.91 15.21
CA PRO A 50 9.56 -6.85 16.22
C PRO A 50 9.84 -5.46 15.65
N THR A 51 10.37 -5.38 14.43
CA THR A 51 10.65 -4.12 13.74
C THR A 51 9.46 -3.59 12.92
N ALA A 52 8.32 -4.29 12.92
CA ALA A 52 7.16 -3.88 12.14
C ALA A 52 6.60 -2.53 12.65
N PRO A 53 6.58 -1.48 11.81
CA PRO A 53 6.04 -0.19 12.21
C PRO A 53 4.55 -0.33 12.51
N ASN A 54 4.18 0.08 13.71
CA ASN A 54 2.84 -0.06 14.25
C ASN A 54 2.44 1.21 15.02
N TYR A 55 1.15 1.51 14.99
CA TYR A 55 0.57 2.69 15.61
C TYR A 55 -0.65 2.25 16.42
N PRO A 56 -0.55 2.20 17.76
CA PRO A 56 -1.71 1.93 18.62
C PRO A 56 -2.82 2.93 18.39
N GLN A 57 -4.07 2.45 18.40
CA GLN A 57 -5.28 3.26 18.28
C GLN A 57 -5.97 3.40 19.65
N ALA A 58 -6.87 4.38 19.79
CA ALA A 58 -7.54 4.67 21.05
C ALA A 58 -8.46 3.53 21.55
N ASP A 59 -8.99 2.71 20.63
CA ASP A 59 -9.84 1.55 20.92
C ASP A 59 -9.04 0.27 21.24
N GLY A 60 -7.71 0.37 21.31
CA GLY A 60 -6.82 -0.76 21.55
C GLY A 60 -6.43 -1.55 20.28
N SER A 61 -7.04 -1.26 19.14
CA SER A 61 -6.58 -1.82 17.85
C SER A 61 -5.21 -1.23 17.46
N VAL A 62 -4.54 -1.86 16.50
CA VAL A 62 -3.21 -1.43 16.07
C VAL A 62 -3.18 -1.31 14.56
N LYS A 63 -2.77 -0.14 14.07
CA LYS A 63 -2.56 0.12 12.65
C LYS A 63 -1.13 -0.26 12.25
N LEU A 64 -0.98 -1.14 11.28
CA LEU A 64 0.31 -1.57 10.75
C LEU A 64 0.67 -0.82 9.47
N ALA A 65 1.95 -0.62 9.19
CA ALA A 65 2.39 -0.01 7.94
C ALA A 65 2.34 -1.02 6.77
N ALA A 66 1.35 -0.89 5.88
CA ALA A 66 1.18 -1.75 4.71
C ALA A 66 2.41 -1.73 3.78
N GLY A 67 2.98 -0.55 3.54
CA GLY A 67 4.19 -0.42 2.73
C GLY A 67 5.37 -1.21 3.30
N TRP A 68 5.48 -1.35 4.63
CA TRP A 68 6.50 -2.18 5.27
C TRP A 68 6.20 -3.67 5.09
N LEU A 69 4.94 -4.09 5.26
CA LEU A 69 4.53 -5.49 5.04
C LEU A 69 4.82 -5.94 3.61
N ILE A 70 4.50 -5.12 2.61
CA ILE A 70 4.76 -5.41 1.19
C ILE A 70 6.27 -5.48 0.92
N ASP A 71 7.05 -4.56 1.49
CA ASP A 71 8.52 -4.53 1.37
C ASP A 71 9.16 -5.80 1.95
N GLN A 72 8.67 -6.27 3.09
CA GLN A 72 9.15 -7.53 3.69
C GLN A 72 8.80 -8.77 2.87
N CYS A 73 7.83 -8.70 1.95
CA CYS A 73 7.57 -9.74 0.96
C CYS A 73 8.49 -9.63 -0.27
N GLN A 74 9.44 -8.69 -0.29
CA GLN A 74 10.38 -8.45 -1.39
C GLN A 74 9.68 -8.11 -2.71
N LEU A 75 8.56 -7.40 -2.63
CA LEU A 75 7.69 -7.13 -3.80
C LEU A 75 8.01 -5.82 -4.52
N LYS A 76 8.93 -4.99 -4.03
CA LYS A 76 9.34 -3.77 -4.74
C LYS A 76 9.90 -4.11 -6.12
N GLY A 77 9.37 -3.47 -7.16
CA GLY A 77 9.72 -3.75 -8.55
C GLY A 77 9.09 -5.02 -9.12
N MET A 78 8.23 -5.73 -8.37
CA MET A 78 7.42 -6.81 -8.92
C MET A 78 6.51 -6.25 -10.01
N GLN A 79 6.47 -6.90 -11.16
CA GLN A 79 5.74 -6.47 -12.34
C GLN A 79 4.83 -7.58 -12.86
N MET A 80 3.64 -7.22 -13.31
CA MET A 80 2.71 -8.08 -14.04
C MET A 80 2.14 -7.28 -15.21
N GLY A 81 2.35 -7.75 -16.44
CA GLY A 81 2.04 -6.95 -17.63
C GLY A 81 2.70 -5.57 -17.57
N GLY A 82 1.91 -4.52 -17.75
CA GLY A 82 2.39 -3.14 -17.64
C GLY A 82 2.39 -2.54 -16.23
N ALA A 83 1.83 -3.23 -15.24
CA ALA A 83 1.71 -2.74 -13.87
C ALA A 83 2.90 -3.18 -13.01
N ALA A 84 3.41 -2.30 -12.15
CA ALA A 84 4.51 -2.64 -11.24
C ALA A 84 4.34 -2.05 -9.83
N VAL A 85 4.98 -2.68 -8.83
CA VAL A 85 5.12 -2.13 -7.48
C VAL A 85 6.27 -1.13 -7.49
N HIS A 86 6.03 0.10 -7.07
CA HIS A 86 7.06 1.14 -7.08
C HIS A 86 8.25 0.81 -6.16
N ARG A 87 9.48 1.00 -6.65
CA ARG A 87 10.71 0.57 -5.96
C ARG A 87 10.99 1.36 -4.67
N GLN A 88 10.58 2.62 -4.58
CA GLN A 88 10.82 3.46 -3.40
C GLN A 88 9.65 3.45 -2.41
N GLN A 89 8.44 3.17 -2.90
CA GLN A 89 7.21 3.13 -2.10
C GLN A 89 6.38 1.92 -2.48
N ALA A 90 6.59 0.82 -1.77
CA ALA A 90 5.93 -0.47 -2.06
C ALA A 90 4.40 -0.42 -1.96
N LEU A 91 3.83 0.61 -1.33
CA LEU A 91 2.39 0.80 -1.23
C LEU A 91 1.76 1.32 -2.53
N VAL A 92 2.56 1.81 -3.47
CA VAL A 92 2.08 2.42 -4.72
C VAL A 92 2.26 1.43 -5.87
N LEU A 93 1.16 1.13 -6.56
CA LEU A 93 1.19 0.45 -7.86
C LEU A 93 1.23 1.51 -8.96
N ILE A 94 2.09 1.28 -9.96
CA ILE A 94 2.35 2.21 -11.05
C ILE A 94 2.06 1.55 -12.40
N ASN A 95 1.65 2.36 -13.36
CA ASN A 95 1.68 2.03 -14.77
C ASN A 95 3.13 2.25 -15.27
N GLU A 96 3.88 1.15 -15.36
CA GLU A 96 5.27 1.14 -15.81
C GLU A 96 5.33 1.14 -17.34
N ASP A 97 4.50 0.33 -18.00
CA ASP A 97 4.46 0.22 -19.47
C ASP A 97 3.08 -0.20 -19.98
N ASN A 98 2.23 0.78 -20.33
CA ASN A 98 0.90 0.55 -20.93
C ASN A 98 0.03 -0.47 -20.17
N ALA A 99 0.05 -0.39 -18.84
CA ALA A 99 -0.70 -1.28 -17.95
C ALA A 99 -2.19 -1.34 -18.29
N LYS A 100 -2.73 -2.56 -18.37
CA LYS A 100 -4.17 -2.79 -18.41
C LYS A 100 -4.75 -2.77 -17.00
N SER A 101 -6.07 -2.58 -16.90
CA SER A 101 -6.79 -2.75 -15.63
C SER A 101 -6.54 -4.14 -15.02
N GLU A 102 -6.54 -5.18 -15.86
CA GLU A 102 -6.34 -6.56 -15.41
C GLU A 102 -4.94 -6.78 -14.82
N ASP A 103 -3.91 -6.12 -15.37
CA ASP A 103 -2.54 -6.18 -14.87
C ASP A 103 -2.47 -5.63 -13.44
N VAL A 104 -3.12 -4.49 -13.20
CA VAL A 104 -3.17 -3.85 -11.87
C VAL A 104 -3.95 -4.73 -10.89
N VAL A 105 -5.07 -5.31 -11.31
CA VAL A 105 -5.87 -6.23 -10.47
C VAL A 105 -5.07 -7.47 -10.09
N GLN A 106 -4.40 -8.10 -11.06
CA GLN A 106 -3.57 -9.29 -10.83
C GLN A 106 -2.40 -8.98 -9.90
N LEU A 107 -1.72 -7.86 -10.11
CA LEU A 107 -0.63 -7.43 -9.24
C LEU A 107 -1.11 -7.15 -7.81
N ALA A 108 -2.25 -6.47 -7.67
CA ALA A 108 -2.85 -6.20 -6.37
C ALA A 108 -3.25 -7.49 -5.63
N HIS A 109 -3.86 -8.44 -6.34
CA HIS A 109 -4.16 -9.76 -5.80
C HIS A 109 -2.88 -10.47 -5.33
N TYR A 110 -1.83 -10.50 -6.16
CA TYR A 110 -0.57 -11.13 -5.81
C TYR A 110 0.09 -10.51 -4.57
N VAL A 111 0.10 -9.18 -4.48
CA VAL A 111 0.60 -8.45 -3.30
C VAL A 111 -0.21 -8.81 -2.06
N ARG A 112 -1.55 -8.80 -2.16
CA ARG A 112 -2.45 -9.16 -1.07
C ARG A 112 -2.21 -10.59 -0.59
N GLN A 113 -2.10 -11.55 -1.50
CA GLN A 113 -1.85 -12.96 -1.18
C GLN A 113 -0.51 -13.14 -0.48
N LYS A 114 0.57 -12.54 -0.98
CA LYS A 114 1.90 -12.67 -0.36
C LYS A 114 1.98 -12.07 1.04
N VAL A 115 1.28 -10.96 1.28
CA VAL A 115 1.19 -10.36 2.62
C VAL A 115 0.31 -11.21 3.54
N GLY A 116 -0.82 -11.72 3.03
CA GLY A 116 -1.71 -12.64 3.75
C GLY A 116 -1.00 -13.93 4.17
N GLU A 117 -0.31 -14.60 3.25
CA GLU A 117 0.46 -15.83 3.50
C GLU A 117 1.56 -15.62 4.56
N LYS A 118 2.27 -14.49 4.51
CA LYS A 118 3.42 -14.24 5.38
C LYS A 118 3.04 -13.73 6.77
N PHE A 119 2.03 -12.88 6.87
CA PHE A 119 1.70 -12.16 8.11
C PHE A 119 0.33 -12.52 8.68
N ASN A 120 -0.48 -13.28 7.94
CA ASN A 120 -1.91 -13.46 8.21
C ASN A 120 -2.66 -12.11 8.32
N VAL A 121 -2.24 -11.13 7.51
CA VAL A 121 -2.85 -9.80 7.41
C VAL A 121 -3.30 -9.59 5.98
N TRP A 122 -4.59 -9.36 5.78
CA TRP A 122 -5.19 -9.21 4.45
C TRP A 122 -5.36 -7.72 4.12
N LEU A 123 -4.65 -7.26 3.10
CA LEU A 123 -4.69 -5.85 2.69
C LEU A 123 -6.00 -5.52 1.97
N GLU A 124 -6.52 -4.32 2.23
CA GLU A 124 -7.67 -3.75 1.54
C GLU A 124 -7.23 -2.61 0.61
N PRO A 125 -7.75 -2.53 -0.62
CA PRO A 125 -7.49 -1.39 -1.47
C PRO A 125 -8.05 -0.08 -0.88
N GLU A 126 -7.30 1.01 -1.07
CA GLU A 126 -7.75 2.39 -0.85
C GLU A 126 -8.28 3.02 -2.16
N VAL A 127 -7.79 2.53 -3.29
CA VAL A 127 -8.25 2.89 -4.63
C VAL A 127 -9.63 2.28 -4.88
N ARG A 128 -10.53 3.07 -5.46
CA ARG A 128 -11.89 2.65 -5.80
C ARG A 128 -11.87 1.95 -7.15
N PHE A 129 -12.56 0.82 -7.25
CA PHE A 129 -12.65 0.05 -8.49
C PHE A 129 -13.97 0.39 -9.16
N ILE A 130 -13.92 0.78 -10.44
CA ILE A 130 -15.11 1.16 -11.22
C ILE A 130 -15.30 0.11 -12.32
N GLY A 131 -16.38 -0.67 -12.21
CA GLY A 131 -16.82 -1.60 -13.24
C GLY A 131 -17.74 -0.93 -14.27
N ALA A 132 -18.34 -1.73 -15.14
CA ALA A 132 -19.16 -1.23 -16.26
C ALA A 132 -20.36 -0.36 -15.82
N SER A 133 -20.92 -0.62 -14.63
CA SER A 133 -22.14 0.03 -14.12
C SER A 133 -21.93 0.86 -12.85
N GLY A 134 -20.68 1.09 -12.43
CA GLY A 134 -20.37 1.87 -11.22
C GLY A 134 -19.29 1.24 -10.33
N GLU A 135 -19.17 1.73 -9.10
CA GLU A 135 -18.21 1.23 -8.12
C GLU A 135 -18.51 -0.22 -7.73
N VAL A 136 -17.44 -1.03 -7.63
CA VAL A 136 -17.50 -2.44 -7.23
C VAL A 136 -16.62 -2.70 -6.01
N SER A 137 -16.85 -3.82 -5.32
CA SER A 137 -16.04 -4.22 -4.18
C SER A 137 -14.60 -4.47 -4.61
N ALA A 138 -13.70 -3.55 -4.24
CA ALA A 138 -12.28 -3.63 -4.55
C ALA A 138 -11.64 -4.89 -3.94
N VAL A 139 -12.03 -5.22 -2.70
CA VAL A 139 -11.54 -6.43 -2.00
C VAL A 139 -11.96 -7.69 -2.73
N GLU A 140 -13.22 -7.81 -3.15
CA GLU A 140 -13.69 -8.98 -3.91
C GLU A 140 -12.97 -9.11 -5.24
N THR A 141 -12.69 -7.98 -5.91
CA THR A 141 -12.01 -7.98 -7.21
C THR A 141 -10.56 -8.50 -7.12
N ILE A 142 -9.90 -8.32 -5.98
CA ILE A 142 -8.50 -8.75 -5.77
C ILE A 142 -8.36 -9.94 -4.82
N SER A 143 -9.47 -10.59 -4.43
CA SER A 143 -9.44 -11.70 -3.47
C SER A 143 -8.97 -13.01 -4.06
#